data_AF-A0A183VG93-F1
#
_entry.id   AF-A0A183VG93-F1
#
_cell.length_a   1.000
_cell.length_b   1.000
_cell.length_c   1.000
_cell.angle_alpha   90.00
_cell.angle_beta   90.00
_cell.angle_gamma   90.00
#
_symmetry.space_group_name_H-M   'P 1'
#
loop_
_entity.id
_entity.type
_entity.pdbx_description
1 polymer ?
#
loop_
_entity_poly.entity_id
_entity_poly.type
_entity_poly.pdbx_seq_one_letter_code
_entity_poly.pdbx_strand_id
1 'polypeptide(L)'
;MTLVEVKAACMKSLEKARLGIDERAIQDGKDFYKYMFGHYPDLRIYFKGAENFTPDDVQKSDRFAKQGQRILLACHILANTYDDPDTFKAYARETVNRHRQFKMEPSLWSAFFTVFIEYLATKDAIDDASKKAWQELGKEFSTECLTHLKNLGLPH
;
A
#
# COMPACT_ATOMS: atom_id res chain seq x y z
N MET A 1 17.56 3.91 -8.85
CA MET A 1 17.84 2.89 -9.90
C MET A 1 17.30 3.48 -11.21
N THR A 2 17.35 2.82 -12.36
CA THR A 2 16.49 3.28 -13.48
C THR A 2 15.03 2.98 -13.17
N LEU A 3 14.07 3.68 -13.77
CA LEU A 3 12.64 3.44 -13.52
C LEU A 3 12.24 1.97 -13.82
N VAL A 4 12.80 1.41 -14.89
CA VAL A 4 12.59 0.01 -15.29
C VAL A 4 13.14 -0.96 -14.23
N GLU A 5 14.31 -0.67 -13.67
CA GLU A 5 14.89 -1.48 -12.58
C GLU A 5 14.05 -1.41 -11.29
N VAL A 6 13.55 -0.22 -10.92
CA VAL A 6 12.65 -0.07 -9.76
C VAL A 6 11.37 -0.87 -9.95
N LYS A 7 10.72 -0.73 -11.11
CA LYS A 7 9.54 -1.53 -11.47
C LYS A 7 9.82 -3.03 -11.38
N ALA A 8 10.90 -3.50 -12.02
CA ALA A 8 11.24 -4.92 -12.03
C ALA A 8 11.46 -5.47 -10.61
N ALA A 9 12.19 -4.75 -9.76
CA ALA A 9 12.44 -5.15 -8.38
C ALA A 9 11.14 -5.16 -7.54
N CYS A 10 10.30 -4.12 -7.64
CA CYS A 10 9.02 -4.07 -6.95
C CYS A 10 8.09 -5.20 -7.41
N MET A 11 7.95 -5.40 -8.73
CA MET A 11 7.10 -6.45 -9.29
C MET A 11 7.56 -7.86 -8.89
N LYS A 12 8.87 -8.12 -8.88
CA LYS A 12 9.42 -9.40 -8.40
C LYS A 12 9.03 -9.66 -6.95
N SER A 13 9.12 -8.66 -6.08
CA SER A 13 8.72 -8.81 -4.67
C SER A 13 7.21 -9.09 -4.47
N LEU A 14 6.38 -8.72 -5.45
CA LEU A 14 4.93 -8.93 -5.40
C LEU A 14 4.49 -10.33 -5.84
N GLU A 15 5.38 -11.16 -6.40
CA GLU A 15 5.07 -12.54 -6.81
C GLU A 15 4.52 -13.40 -5.65
N LYS A 16 4.83 -13.02 -4.40
CA LYS A 16 4.40 -13.71 -3.17
C LYS A 16 3.20 -13.05 -2.48
N ALA A 17 2.74 -11.90 -2.98
CA ALA A 17 1.55 -11.20 -2.51
C ALA A 17 0.52 -11.17 -3.64
N ARG A 18 -0.10 -12.33 -3.92
CA ARG A 18 -0.80 -12.56 -5.20
C ARG A 18 -2.13 -11.80 -5.28
N LEU A 19 -2.45 -11.35 -6.49
CA LEU A 19 -3.81 -11.00 -6.88
C LEU A 19 -4.53 -12.21 -7.42
N GLY A 20 -5.84 -12.29 -7.19
CA GLY A 20 -6.65 -13.38 -7.69
C GLY A 20 -7.94 -13.56 -6.93
N ILE A 21 -8.71 -14.56 -7.37
CA ILE A 21 -9.98 -14.95 -6.75
C ILE A 21 -9.86 -16.25 -5.94
N ASP A 22 -8.69 -16.92 -5.99
CA ASP A 22 -8.41 -18.11 -5.20
C ASP A 22 -8.18 -17.78 -3.72
N GLU A 23 -8.41 -18.76 -2.84
CA GLU A 23 -8.32 -18.58 -1.39
C GLU A 23 -6.96 -18.04 -0.96
N ARG A 24 -5.88 -18.48 -1.60
CA ARG A 24 -4.52 -18.04 -1.28
C ARG A 24 -4.32 -16.56 -1.64
N ALA A 25 -4.74 -16.14 -2.84
CA ALA A 25 -4.67 -14.74 -3.22
C ALA A 25 -5.51 -13.84 -2.29
N ILE A 26 -6.72 -14.27 -1.93
CA ILE A 26 -7.56 -13.56 -0.96
C ILE A 26 -6.85 -13.45 0.39
N GLN A 27 -6.23 -14.55 0.85
CA GLN A 27 -5.51 -14.60 2.10
C GLN A 27 -4.30 -13.65 2.12
N ASP A 28 -3.57 -13.51 1.01
CA ASP A 28 -2.48 -12.54 0.89
C ASP A 28 -2.98 -11.11 1.18
N GLY A 29 -4.14 -10.73 0.63
CA GLY A 29 -4.75 -9.44 0.90
C GLY A 29 -5.19 -9.26 2.37
N LYS A 30 -5.71 -10.32 3.00
CA LYS A 30 -6.09 -10.27 4.43
C LYS A 30 -4.87 -10.17 5.33
N ASP A 31 -3.79 -10.87 5.00
CA ASP A 31 -2.57 -10.87 5.78
C ASP A 31 -1.92 -9.49 5.85
N PHE A 32 -2.04 -8.66 4.82
CA PHE A 32 -1.63 -7.26 4.90
C PHE A 32 -2.36 -6.52 6.03
N TYR A 33 -3.69 -6.62 6.08
CA TYR A 33 -4.47 -5.96 7.13
C TYR A 33 -4.26 -6.59 8.51
N LYS A 34 -4.05 -7.91 8.60
CA LYS A 34 -3.68 -8.58 9.85
C LYS A 34 -2.34 -8.06 10.37
N TYR A 35 -1.35 -7.95 9.49
CA TYR A 35 -0.04 -7.42 9.82
C TYR A 35 -0.16 -5.99 10.36
N MET A 36 -0.81 -5.10 9.58
CA MET A 36 -0.98 -3.70 9.97
C MET A 36 -1.80 -3.55 11.26
N PHE A 37 -2.91 -4.27 11.43
CA PHE A 37 -3.74 -4.15 12.64
C PHE A 37 -3.04 -4.71 13.89
N GLY A 38 -2.12 -5.68 13.72
CA GLY A 38 -1.33 -6.25 14.80
C GLY A 38 -0.10 -5.42 15.20
N HIS A 39 0.54 -4.74 14.25
CA HIS A 39 1.81 -4.02 14.49
C HIS A 39 1.66 -2.49 14.50
N TYR A 40 0.62 -1.97 13.85
CA TYR A 40 0.30 -0.55 13.74
C TYR A 40 -1.13 -0.25 14.20
N PRO A 41 -1.49 -0.62 15.45
CA PRO A 41 -2.87 -0.53 15.95
C PRO A 41 -3.44 0.90 15.94
N ASP A 42 -2.58 1.93 16.03
CA ASP A 42 -3.00 3.34 16.00
C ASP A 42 -3.57 3.76 14.64
N LEU A 43 -3.23 3.05 13.56
CA LEU A 43 -3.78 3.33 12.22
C LEU A 43 -5.22 2.84 12.07
N ARG A 44 -5.72 2.01 12.99
CA ARG A 44 -7.08 1.46 12.93
C ARG A 44 -8.16 2.54 13.05
N ILE A 45 -7.83 3.72 13.58
CA ILE A 45 -8.73 4.87 13.71
C ILE A 45 -9.36 5.30 12.37
N TYR A 46 -8.68 5.04 11.25
CA TYR A 46 -9.18 5.38 9.91
C TYR A 46 -10.16 4.34 9.35
N PHE A 47 -10.33 3.20 10.03
CA PHE A 47 -11.17 2.08 9.58
C PHE A 47 -12.46 2.03 10.38
N LYS A 48 -13.39 2.96 10.09
CA LYS A 48 -14.67 3.08 10.81
C LYS A 48 -15.36 1.73 11.07
N GLY A 49 -15.70 1.44 12.33
CA GLY A 49 -16.30 0.18 12.78
C GLY A 49 -15.32 -0.99 12.94
N ALA A 50 -14.03 -0.78 12.71
CA ALA A 50 -12.96 -1.76 12.89
C ALA A 50 -11.79 -1.19 13.72
N GLU A 51 -12.02 -0.11 14.47
CA GLU A 51 -11.01 0.62 15.25
C GLU A 51 -10.34 -0.28 16.31
N ASN A 52 -11.08 -1.26 16.82
CA ASN A 52 -10.62 -2.21 17.84
C ASN A 52 -10.39 -3.63 17.31
N PHE A 53 -10.44 -3.85 16.00
CA PHE A 53 -10.26 -5.20 15.44
C PHE A 53 -8.87 -5.75 15.75
N THR A 54 -8.83 -7.02 16.13
CA THR A 54 -7.63 -7.84 16.24
C THR A 54 -7.29 -8.49 14.88
N PRO A 55 -6.09 -9.08 14.71
CA PRO A 55 -5.79 -9.90 13.54
C PRO A 55 -6.80 -11.04 13.30
N ASP A 56 -7.37 -11.62 14.35
CA ASP A 56 -8.38 -12.68 14.23
C ASP A 56 -9.73 -12.15 13.72
N ASP A 57 -10.11 -10.92 14.09
CA ASP A 57 -11.30 -10.25 13.56
C ASP A 57 -11.12 -9.95 12.07
N VAL A 58 -9.93 -9.50 11.67
CA VAL A 58 -9.57 -9.30 10.25
C VAL A 58 -9.63 -10.63 9.49
N GLN A 59 -9.09 -11.72 10.07
CA GLN A 59 -9.11 -13.06 9.47
C GLN A 59 -10.54 -13.58 9.22
N LYS A 60 -11.53 -13.15 10.00
CA LYS A 60 -12.94 -13.57 9.83
C LYS A 60 -13.77 -12.57 9.02
N SER A 61 -13.19 -11.45 8.59
CA SER A 61 -13.93 -10.35 7.95
C SER A 61 -13.98 -10.42 6.43
N ASP A 62 -15.19 -10.40 5.86
CA ASP A 62 -15.42 -10.22 4.42
C ASP A 62 -15.04 -8.82 3.92
N ARG A 63 -15.15 -7.81 4.79
CA ARG A 63 -14.73 -6.43 4.48
C ARG A 63 -13.24 -6.42 4.14
N PHE A 64 -12.42 -7.08 4.94
CA PHE A 64 -10.97 -7.12 4.73
C PHE A 64 -10.51 -8.15 3.69
N ALA A 65 -11.33 -9.15 3.37
CA ALA A 65 -11.11 -9.94 2.15
C ALA A 65 -11.21 -9.05 0.89
N LYS A 66 -12.26 -8.21 0.80
CA LYS A 66 -12.44 -7.27 -0.32
C LYS A 66 -11.42 -6.14 -0.32
N GLN A 67 -11.20 -5.53 0.85
CA GLN A 67 -10.29 -4.40 0.97
C GLN A 67 -8.83 -4.83 0.81
N GLY A 68 -8.46 -6.04 1.26
CA GLY A 68 -7.15 -6.66 1.03
C GLY A 68 -6.80 -6.77 -0.44
N GLN A 69 -7.74 -7.24 -1.27
CA GLN A 69 -7.53 -7.28 -2.73
C GLN A 69 -7.38 -5.88 -3.34
N ARG A 70 -8.15 -4.89 -2.87
CA ARG A 70 -8.05 -3.51 -3.37
C ARG A 70 -6.68 -2.89 -3.09
N ILE A 71 -6.15 -3.07 -1.88
CA ILE A 71 -4.86 -2.48 -1.52
C ILE A 71 -3.70 -3.20 -2.22
N LEU A 72 -3.73 -4.54 -2.31
CA LEU A 72 -2.72 -5.27 -3.08
C LEU A 72 -2.76 -4.87 -4.56
N LEU A 73 -3.95 -4.74 -5.15
CA LEU A 73 -4.09 -4.28 -6.54
C LEU A 73 -3.47 -2.89 -6.72
N ALA A 74 -3.71 -1.97 -5.78
CA ALA A 74 -3.12 -0.64 -5.83
C ALA A 74 -1.59 -0.68 -5.79
N CYS A 75 -0.98 -1.52 -4.95
CA CYS A 75 0.47 -1.71 -4.93
C CYS A 75 1.02 -2.29 -6.24
N HIS A 76 0.29 -3.23 -6.87
CA HIS A 76 0.67 -3.75 -8.19
C HIS A 76 0.58 -2.69 -9.28
N ILE A 77 -0.47 -1.84 -9.26
CA ILE A 77 -0.59 -0.73 -10.22
C ILE A 77 0.58 0.24 -10.04
N LEU A 78 0.91 0.63 -8.81
CA LEU A 78 2.03 1.53 -8.53
C LEU A 78 3.35 0.95 -9.04
N ALA A 79 3.67 -0.30 -8.73
CA ALA A 79 4.88 -0.95 -9.21
C ALA A 79 4.90 -1.07 -10.76
N ASN A 80 3.80 -1.51 -11.36
CA ASN A 80 3.73 -1.79 -12.79
C ASN A 80 3.70 -0.54 -13.67
N THR A 81 3.26 0.60 -13.14
CA THR A 81 3.20 1.88 -13.87
C THR A 81 4.40 2.79 -13.58
N TYR A 82 5.35 2.37 -12.73
CA TYR A 82 6.45 3.23 -12.31
C TYR A 82 7.37 3.70 -13.46
N ASP A 83 7.49 2.92 -14.53
CA ASP A 83 8.22 3.27 -15.75
C ASP A 83 7.44 4.18 -16.71
N ASP A 84 6.21 4.55 -16.35
CA ASP A 84 5.36 5.56 -17.00
C ASP A 84 5.02 6.67 -15.99
N PRO A 85 5.88 7.69 -15.83
CA PRO A 85 5.76 8.68 -14.75
C PRO A 85 4.42 9.43 -14.73
N ASP A 86 3.81 9.68 -15.89
CA ASP A 86 2.55 10.43 -15.97
C ASP A 86 1.38 9.60 -15.44
N THR A 87 1.31 8.32 -15.83
CA THR A 87 0.31 7.39 -15.31
C THR A 87 0.51 7.13 -13.82
N PHE A 88 1.76 6.92 -13.38
CA PHE A 88 2.08 6.74 -11.96
C PHE A 88 1.61 7.92 -11.11
N LYS A 89 1.96 9.15 -11.51
CA LYS A 89 1.56 10.37 -10.80
C LYS A 89 0.05 10.59 -10.84
N ALA A 90 -0.60 10.33 -11.98
CA ALA A 90 -2.06 10.42 -12.07
C ALA A 90 -2.75 9.44 -11.10
N TYR A 91 -2.24 8.21 -10.99
CA TYR A 91 -2.76 7.23 -10.05
C TYR A 91 -2.51 7.62 -8.57
N ALA A 92 -1.37 8.26 -8.26
CA ALA A 92 -1.12 8.83 -6.94
C ALA A 92 -2.14 9.90 -6.56
N ARG A 93 -2.40 10.86 -7.45
CA ARG A 93 -3.43 11.91 -7.24
C ARG A 93 -4.83 11.32 -7.09
N GLU A 94 -5.17 10.33 -7.90
CA GLU A 94 -6.46 9.65 -7.79
C GLU A 94 -6.58 8.88 -6.47
N THR A 95 -5.48 8.31 -5.98
CA THR A 95 -5.44 7.68 -4.66
C THR A 95 -5.72 8.71 -3.57
N VAL A 96 -5.10 9.89 -3.60
CA VAL A 96 -5.41 11.00 -2.67
C VAL A 96 -6.89 11.38 -2.72
N ASN A 97 -7.46 11.55 -3.91
CA ASN A 97 -8.87 11.94 -4.09
C ASN A 97 -9.83 10.96 -3.40
N ARG A 98 -9.55 9.65 -3.47
CA ARG A 98 -10.35 8.60 -2.81
C ARG A 98 -10.16 8.55 -1.29
N HIS A 99 -9.03 9.03 -0.79
CA HIS A 99 -8.68 8.99 0.64
C HIS A 99 -8.97 10.29 1.40
N ARG A 100 -9.17 11.44 0.72
CA ARG A 100 -9.40 12.74 1.38
C ARG A 100 -10.53 12.74 2.41
N GLN A 101 -11.55 11.89 2.22
CA GLN A 101 -12.67 11.74 3.14
C GLN A 101 -12.26 11.21 4.52
N PHE A 102 -11.15 10.48 4.62
CA PHE A 102 -10.64 9.91 5.86
C PHE A 102 -9.78 10.89 6.66
N LYS A 103 -9.43 12.04 6.07
CA LYS A 103 -8.62 13.10 6.71
C LYS A 103 -7.35 12.54 7.39
N MET A 104 -6.66 11.66 6.68
CA MET A 104 -5.42 11.04 7.16
C MET A 104 -4.33 12.08 7.37
N GLU A 105 -3.52 11.85 8.40
CA GLU A 105 -2.28 12.61 8.60
C GLU A 105 -1.39 12.51 7.34
N PRO A 106 -0.91 13.63 6.77
CA PRO A 106 -0.17 13.61 5.49
C PRO A 106 1.11 12.76 5.51
N SER A 107 1.76 12.63 6.68
CA SER A 107 2.96 11.80 6.85
C SER A 107 2.70 10.30 6.56
N LEU A 108 1.44 9.86 6.64
CA LEU A 108 1.06 8.46 6.39
C LEU A 108 1.24 8.05 4.93
N TRP A 109 1.27 8.99 3.99
CA TRP A 109 1.57 8.68 2.59
C TRP A 109 2.95 8.06 2.40
N SER A 110 3.93 8.51 3.19
CA SER A 110 5.27 7.93 3.19
C SER A 110 5.34 6.70 4.12
N ALA A 111 4.75 6.79 5.32
CA ALA A 111 4.81 5.72 6.31
C ALA A 111 4.18 4.40 5.84
N PHE A 112 3.21 4.45 4.91
CA PHE A 112 2.61 3.26 4.29
C PHE A 112 3.65 2.28 3.75
N PHE A 113 4.70 2.76 3.10
CA PHE A 113 5.69 1.90 2.46
C PHE A 113 6.54 1.13 3.48
N THR A 114 6.72 1.65 4.69
CA THR A 114 7.32 0.90 5.80
C THR A 114 6.46 -0.31 6.15
N VAL A 115 5.16 -0.08 6.40
CA VAL A 115 4.20 -1.16 6.71
C VAL A 115 4.14 -2.19 5.59
N PHE A 116 4.14 -1.73 4.33
CA PHE A 116 4.04 -2.62 3.18
C PHE A 116 5.29 -3.47 2.97
N ILE A 117 6.49 -2.89 3.10
CA ILE A 117 7.76 -3.64 3.02
C ILE A 117 7.83 -4.70 4.12
N GLU A 118 7.44 -4.35 5.35
CA GLU A 118 7.46 -5.30 6.46
C GLU A 118 6.42 -6.41 6.27
N TYR A 119 5.23 -6.10 5.74
CA TYR A 119 4.27 -7.10 5.32
C TYR A 119 4.86 -8.05 4.27
N LEU A 120 5.53 -7.53 3.22
CA LEU A 120 6.16 -8.37 2.20
C LEU A 120 7.22 -9.30 2.81
N ALA A 121 7.98 -8.82 3.79
CA ALA A 121 8.96 -9.62 4.54
C ALA A 121 8.33 -10.78 5.33
N THR A 122 7.01 -10.75 5.61
CA THR A 122 6.29 -11.89 6.20
C THR A 122 5.94 -12.99 5.18
N LYS A 123 5.97 -12.66 3.87
CA LYS A 123 5.63 -13.59 2.78
C LYS A 123 6.85 -14.30 2.24
N ASP A 124 7.98 -13.61 2.14
CA ASP A 124 9.28 -14.16 1.78
C ASP A 124 10.39 -13.15 2.14
N ALA A 125 11.66 -13.56 2.10
CA ALA A 125 12.76 -12.64 2.28
C ALA A 125 12.75 -11.55 1.20
N ILE A 126 12.77 -10.28 1.62
CA ILE A 126 12.93 -9.14 0.71
C ILE A 126 14.42 -8.79 0.60
N ASP A 127 14.96 -8.84 -0.62
CA ASP A 127 16.35 -8.43 -0.86
C ASP A 127 16.53 -6.90 -0.78
N ASP A 128 17.77 -6.47 -0.56
CA ASP A 128 18.09 -5.04 -0.41
C ASP A 128 17.71 -4.22 -1.66
N ALA A 129 17.78 -4.82 -2.84
CA ALA A 129 17.39 -4.19 -4.09
C ALA A 129 15.89 -3.89 -4.13
N SER A 130 15.05 -4.85 -3.77
CA SER A 130 13.59 -4.70 -3.70
C SER A 130 13.18 -3.72 -2.61
N LYS A 131 13.85 -3.78 -1.44
CA LYS A 131 13.61 -2.81 -0.36
C LYS A 131 13.94 -1.39 -0.79
N LYS A 132 15.09 -1.17 -1.43
CA LYS A 132 15.49 0.14 -1.96
C LYS A 132 14.54 0.62 -3.06
N ALA A 133 14.07 -0.27 -3.93
CA ALA A 133 13.11 0.04 -4.97
C ALA A 133 11.78 0.54 -4.39
N TRP A 134 11.23 -0.14 -3.38
CA TRP A 134 10.01 0.32 -2.70
C TRP A 134 10.18 1.65 -1.98
N GLN A 135 11.36 1.90 -1.40
CA GLN A 135 11.68 3.19 -0.78
C GLN A 135 11.75 4.34 -1.81
N GLU A 136 12.35 4.08 -2.98
CA GLU A 136 12.43 5.03 -4.09
C GLU A 136 11.03 5.35 -4.63
N LEU A 137 10.26 4.30 -4.95
CA LEU A 137 8.86 4.42 -5.38
C LEU A 137 8.01 5.16 -4.35
N GLY A 138 8.12 4.81 -3.08
CA GLY A 138 7.34 5.41 -2.00
C GLY A 138 7.65 6.88 -1.77
N LYS A 139 8.92 7.29 -1.96
CA LYS A 139 9.33 8.69 -1.92
C LYS A 139 8.69 9.48 -3.06
N GLU A 140 8.70 8.96 -4.28
CA GLU A 140 8.09 9.63 -5.43
C GLU A 140 6.57 9.72 -5.29
N PHE A 141 5.93 8.62 -4.88
CA PHE A 141 4.49 8.57 -4.62
C PHE A 141 4.07 9.60 -3.57
N SER A 142 4.74 9.61 -2.41
CA SER A 142 4.41 10.55 -1.33
C SER A 142 4.65 12.00 -1.74
N THR A 143 5.72 12.29 -2.48
CA THR A 143 5.98 13.64 -3.01
C THR A 143 4.84 14.15 -3.90
N GLU A 144 4.35 13.31 -4.81
CA GLU A 144 3.21 13.64 -5.66
C GLU A 144 1.92 13.82 -4.85
N CYS A 145 1.65 12.92 -3.89
CA CYS A 145 0.48 13.01 -3.01
C CYS A 145 0.46 14.32 -2.20
N LEU A 146 1.58 14.70 -1.59
CA LEU A 146 1.69 15.94 -0.81
C LEU A 146 1.56 17.19 -1.69
N THR A 147 2.16 17.16 -2.89
CA THR A 147 2.01 18.23 -3.89
C THR A 147 0.54 18.41 -4.29
N HIS A 148 -0.16 17.31 -4.53
CA HIS A 148 -1.58 17.34 -4.89
C HIS A 148 -2.48 17.80 -3.74
N LEU A 149 -2.21 17.36 -2.50
CA LEU A 149 -2.90 17.86 -1.31
C LEU A 149 -2.76 19.38 -1.16
N LYS A 150 -1.55 19.90 -1.34
CA LYS A 150 -1.29 21.35 -1.37
C LYS A 150 -2.12 22.06 -2.44
N ASN A 151 -2.18 21.52 -3.66
CA ASN A 151 -2.97 22.10 -4.76
C ASN A 151 -4.48 22.08 -4.49
N LEU A 152 -4.96 21.13 -3.68
CA LEU A 152 -6.36 21.06 -3.23
C LEU A 152 -6.66 21.93 -2.01
N GLY A 153 -5.66 22.62 -1.43
CA GLY A 153 -5.82 23.39 -0.19
C GLY A 153 -6.06 22.50 1.04
N LEU A 154 -5.54 21.27 1.04
CA LEU A 154 -5.65 20.31 2.14
C LEU A 154 -4.34 20.24 2.96
N PRO A 155 -4.36 19.69 4.19
CA PRO A 155 -3.14 19.42 4.97
C PRO A 155 -2.13 18.60 4.16
N HIS A 156 -0.85 18.96 4.20
CA HIS A 156 0.24 18.35 3.42
C HIS A 156 1.56 18.40 4.19
#